data_AF-A0A4V4HID3-F1
#
_entry.id   AF-A0A4V4HID3-F1
#
_cell.length_a   1.000
_cell.length_b   1.000
_cell.length_c   1.000
_cell.angle_alpha   90.00
_cell.angle_beta   90.00
_cell.angle_gamma   90.00
#
_symmetry.space_group_name_H-M   'P 1'
#
loop_
_entity.id
_entity.type
_entity.pdbx_description
1 polymer ?
#
loop_
_entity_poly.entity_id
_entity_poly.type
_entity_poly.pdbx_seq_one_letter_code
_entity_poly.pdbx_strand_id
1 'polypeptide(L)'
;MPSHTKDTSISSTSTAVDDHPRVDPHYHTKGKTCPFLQSRNQNEHAYCPAQESDVRSVCPALNTMANHGYISRDGRELSFSDIYSGLMACYGLSAALAFVLTIGGFLLIKRSPIRLPSWFPFFGKVTNPDGSKTPAGILDLHLIGLHGGVEHDASLVHHDTKPEQRYPPLEIDESWVTDLVGDVQPAVNGYDKMTATKKSGSIWRTFATDNYKSTLVSAADVGYMRKRREREILPKKLDGVHAEIARGEMAIVLGMWDHTSNGKSGIPLPWLLTFLAEEKLPENGTWRPKHKQGLLDVVKRSKAIRTVQNGQ
;
A
#
# COMPACT_ATOMS: atom_id res chain seq x y z
N MET A 1 -29.46 45.63 38.98
CA MET A 1 -29.65 44.40 38.18
C MET A 1 -30.08 44.86 36.80
N PRO A 2 -29.39 44.48 35.71
CA PRO A 2 -29.11 43.08 35.38
C PRO A 2 -27.63 42.76 35.11
N SER A 3 -27.39 41.46 35.13
CA SER A 3 -26.15 40.72 35.00
C SER A 3 -25.58 40.74 33.58
N HIS A 4 -24.30 41.09 33.44
CA HIS A 4 -23.52 40.74 32.26
C HIS A 4 -22.94 39.33 32.44
N THR A 5 -23.64 38.33 31.90
CA THR A 5 -23.06 37.00 31.63
C THR A 5 -22.10 37.13 30.45
N LYS A 6 -20.80 36.96 30.70
CA LYS A 6 -19.82 36.69 29.66
C LYS A 6 -19.97 35.24 29.24
N ASP A 7 -20.54 35.02 28.06
CA ASP A 7 -20.48 33.73 27.37
C ASP A 7 -19.04 33.46 26.96
N THR A 8 -18.31 32.73 27.82
CA THR A 8 -17.09 32.05 27.43
C THR A 8 -17.46 30.87 26.54
N SER A 9 -17.60 31.14 25.24
CA SER A 9 -17.53 30.09 24.23
C SER A 9 -16.10 29.56 24.21
N ILE A 10 -15.91 28.40 24.82
CA ILE A 10 -14.70 27.61 24.72
C ILE A 10 -14.61 27.21 23.25
N SER A 11 -13.78 27.93 22.50
CA SER A 11 -13.31 27.50 21.19
C SER A 11 -12.56 26.20 21.41
N SER A 12 -13.21 25.07 21.12
CA SER A 12 -12.57 23.79 21.04
C SER A 12 -11.59 23.85 19.86
N THR A 13 -10.36 24.22 20.17
CA THR A 13 -9.21 23.99 19.31
C THR A 13 -9.14 22.51 19.03
N SER A 14 -9.63 22.14 17.86
CA SER A 14 -9.40 20.86 17.21
C SER A 14 -7.90 20.57 17.23
N THR A 15 -7.46 19.70 18.15
CA THR A 15 -6.16 19.03 18.08
C THR A 15 -6.21 18.01 16.95
N ALA A 16 -6.26 18.49 15.71
CA ALA A 16 -5.87 17.68 14.57
C ALA A 16 -4.35 17.66 14.62
N VAL A 17 -3.79 16.50 14.94
CA VAL A 17 -2.36 16.27 14.77
C VAL A 17 -2.14 16.26 13.27
N ASP A 18 -1.59 17.34 12.71
CA ASP A 18 -1.08 17.34 11.34
C ASP A 18 0.15 16.41 11.33
N ASP A 19 -0.10 15.12 11.11
CA ASP A 19 0.83 14.01 11.41
C ASP A 19 1.55 13.44 10.16
N HIS A 20 1.51 14.16 9.03
CA HIS A 20 2.25 13.83 7.80
C HIS A 20 2.77 15.10 7.09
N PRO A 21 3.75 14.99 6.18
CA PRO A 21 4.32 16.14 5.49
C PRO A 21 3.27 16.88 4.68
N ARG A 22 3.45 18.20 4.53
CA ARG A 22 2.61 19.03 3.67
C ARG A 22 2.77 18.57 2.21
N VAL A 23 1.64 18.27 1.56
CA VAL A 23 1.61 17.82 0.16
C VAL A 23 1.88 18.99 -0.77
N ASP A 24 2.89 18.87 -1.63
CA ASP A 24 3.19 19.87 -2.66
C ASP A 24 2.07 19.95 -3.73
N PRO A 25 1.95 21.07 -4.47
CA PRO A 25 1.00 21.18 -5.56
C PRO A 25 1.17 20.05 -6.58
N HIS A 26 0.12 19.24 -6.75
CA HIS A 26 0.05 18.18 -7.75
C HIS A 26 -0.58 18.71 -9.06
N TYR A 27 -0.04 18.33 -10.22
CA TYR A 27 -0.40 18.90 -11.52
C TYR A 27 -1.16 17.90 -12.39
N HIS A 28 -2.17 18.34 -13.14
CA HIS A 28 -2.92 17.49 -14.07
C HIS A 28 -2.69 17.93 -15.52
N THR A 29 -2.68 16.99 -16.46
CA THR A 29 -2.54 17.29 -17.89
C THR A 29 -3.68 18.15 -18.45
N LYS A 30 -4.88 18.08 -17.84
CA LYS A 30 -6.07 18.86 -18.21
C LYS A 30 -6.33 20.10 -17.33
N GLY A 31 -5.45 20.42 -16.37
CA GLY A 31 -5.61 21.56 -15.45
C GLY A 31 -4.36 21.83 -14.63
N LYS A 32 -3.97 23.10 -14.47
CA LYS A 32 -2.68 23.51 -13.88
C LYS A 32 -2.46 23.10 -12.41
N THR A 33 -3.42 22.48 -11.73
CA THR A 33 -3.31 22.00 -10.34
C THR A 33 -4.43 21.01 -10.06
N CYS A 34 -4.20 20.07 -9.14
CA CYS A 34 -5.15 19.08 -8.69
C CYS A 34 -6.43 19.72 -8.17
N PRO A 35 -7.62 19.34 -8.69
CA PRO A 35 -8.89 19.94 -8.29
C PRO A 35 -9.18 19.78 -6.79
N PHE A 36 -8.57 18.78 -6.15
CA PHE A 36 -8.74 18.49 -4.72
C PHE A 36 -7.84 19.34 -3.81
N LEU A 37 -6.73 19.89 -4.31
CA LEU A 37 -5.86 20.80 -3.54
C LEU A 37 -6.36 22.25 -3.56
N GLN A 38 -7.28 22.61 -4.47
CA GLN A 38 -7.75 24.00 -4.64
C GLN A 38 -8.91 24.39 -3.72
N SER A 39 -9.67 23.44 -3.19
CA SER A 39 -10.80 23.75 -2.30
C SER A 39 -10.36 23.69 -0.84
N ARG A 40 -10.23 24.86 -0.20
CA ARG A 40 -9.84 25.03 1.22
C ARG A 40 -10.71 24.29 2.27
N ASN A 41 -11.77 23.58 1.85
CA ASN A 41 -12.74 22.87 2.69
C ASN A 41 -12.95 21.39 2.29
N GLN A 42 -12.06 20.76 1.50
CA GLN A 42 -12.19 19.34 1.13
C GLN A 42 -11.12 18.46 1.78
N ASN A 43 -11.49 17.19 1.97
CA ASN A 43 -10.65 16.10 2.49
C ASN A 43 -9.25 16.11 1.83
N GLU A 44 -8.22 16.53 2.58
CA GLU A 44 -6.82 16.59 2.14
C GLU A 44 -6.34 15.26 1.54
N HIS A 45 -6.94 14.16 1.99
CA HIS A 45 -6.68 12.80 1.51
C HIS A 45 -7.74 12.23 0.56
N ALA A 46 -8.44 13.09 -0.16
CA ALA A 46 -9.28 12.65 -1.26
C ALA A 46 -8.45 11.82 -2.26
N TYR A 47 -9.06 10.76 -2.77
CA TYR A 47 -8.45 9.92 -3.80
C TYR A 47 -8.24 10.74 -5.08
N CYS A 48 -7.03 10.70 -5.60
CA CYS A 48 -6.67 11.19 -6.93
C CYS A 48 -5.84 10.10 -7.62
N PRO A 49 -6.27 9.56 -8.77
CA PRO A 49 -5.46 8.59 -9.50
C PRO A 49 -4.15 9.24 -9.98
N ALA A 50 -3.11 8.43 -10.13
CA ALA A 50 -1.84 8.86 -10.72
C ALA A 50 -2.06 9.48 -12.11
N GLN A 51 -1.37 10.59 -12.37
CA GLN A 51 -1.29 11.23 -13.68
C GLN A 51 -0.10 10.66 -14.47
N GLU A 52 -0.07 10.90 -15.78
CA GLU A 52 0.96 10.36 -16.68
C GLU A 52 2.41 10.74 -16.28
N SER A 53 2.59 11.89 -15.64
CA SER A 53 3.90 12.37 -15.16
C SER A 53 4.32 11.83 -13.79
N ASP A 54 3.39 11.23 -13.05
CA ASP A 54 3.61 10.75 -11.69
C ASP A 54 4.36 9.42 -11.74
N VAL A 55 5.17 9.14 -10.71
CA VAL A 55 5.85 7.85 -10.57
C VAL A 55 5.17 6.99 -9.52
N ARG A 56 5.11 5.70 -9.82
CA ARG A 56 4.59 4.65 -8.93
C ARG A 56 5.57 3.47 -8.93
N SER A 57 5.32 2.55 -8.01
CA SER A 57 6.05 1.29 -7.86
C SER A 57 5.10 0.11 -8.07
N VAL A 58 5.51 -1.12 -7.73
CA VAL A 58 4.59 -2.26 -7.58
C VAL A 58 4.05 -2.44 -6.16
N CYS A 59 4.36 -1.51 -5.25
CA CYS A 59 3.86 -1.55 -3.87
C CYS A 59 2.50 -0.83 -3.78
N PRO A 60 1.39 -1.57 -3.62
CA PRO A 60 0.05 -0.95 -3.58
C PRO A 60 -0.11 0.01 -2.40
N ALA A 61 0.56 -0.25 -1.27
CA ALA A 61 0.50 0.61 -0.09
C ALA A 61 1.15 1.98 -0.35
N LEU A 62 2.37 2.04 -0.87
CA LEU A 62 3.01 3.32 -1.17
C LEU A 62 2.26 4.08 -2.26
N ASN A 63 1.80 3.38 -3.29
CA ASN A 63 1.03 3.98 -4.37
C ASN A 63 -0.32 4.54 -3.87
N THR A 64 -1.01 3.82 -2.99
CA THR A 64 -2.24 4.31 -2.34
C THR A 64 -1.96 5.55 -1.49
N MET A 65 -0.86 5.58 -0.72
CA MET A 65 -0.49 6.79 0.03
C MET A 65 -0.27 8.00 -0.90
N ALA A 66 0.38 7.82 -2.05
CA ALA A 66 0.54 8.88 -3.03
C ALA A 66 -0.80 9.29 -3.66
N ASN A 67 -1.65 8.34 -4.04
CA ASN A 67 -2.99 8.60 -4.59
C ASN A 67 -3.91 9.32 -3.57
N HIS A 68 -3.63 9.20 -2.28
CA HIS A 68 -4.35 9.88 -1.21
C HIS A 68 -3.56 11.04 -0.58
N GLY A 69 -2.40 11.43 -1.10
CA GLY A 69 -1.64 12.57 -0.56
C GLY A 69 -1.17 12.39 0.89
N TYR A 70 -0.93 11.16 1.35
CA TYR A 70 -0.20 10.91 2.61
C TYR A 70 1.31 11.03 2.43
N ILE A 71 1.77 10.90 1.18
CA ILE A 71 3.09 11.25 0.68
C ILE A 71 2.90 12.07 -0.60
N SER A 72 3.99 12.59 -1.19
CA SER A 72 3.88 13.37 -2.43
C SER A 72 3.09 12.61 -3.51
N ARG A 73 2.08 13.27 -4.09
CA ARG A 73 1.15 12.66 -5.07
C ARG A 73 1.86 12.28 -6.37
N ASP A 74 2.91 12.99 -6.72
CA ASP A 74 3.76 12.67 -7.88
C ASP A 74 4.70 11.48 -7.61
N GLY A 75 4.82 11.01 -6.37
CA GLY A 75 5.66 9.90 -5.96
C GLY A 75 7.16 10.21 -5.93
N ARG A 76 7.56 11.49 -5.95
CA ARG A 76 8.97 11.92 -6.03
C ARG A 76 9.48 12.52 -4.73
N GLU A 77 10.80 12.59 -4.64
CA GLU A 77 11.55 13.28 -3.59
C GLU A 77 11.19 12.89 -2.14
N LEU A 78 10.85 11.61 -1.92
CA LEU A 78 10.42 11.10 -0.64
C LEU A 78 11.62 10.88 0.30
N SER A 79 11.59 11.53 1.46
CA SER A 79 12.52 11.31 2.55
C SER A 79 12.07 10.18 3.47
N PHE A 80 12.96 9.77 4.37
CA PHE A 80 12.61 8.87 5.46
C PHE A 80 11.39 9.36 6.24
N SER A 81 11.35 10.64 6.60
CA SER A 81 10.26 11.22 7.40
C SER A 81 8.92 11.17 6.65
N ASP A 82 8.94 11.37 5.32
CA ASP A 82 7.71 11.38 4.53
C ASP A 82 7.05 10.01 4.52
N ILE A 83 7.85 8.96 4.26
CA ILE A 83 7.37 7.58 4.25
C ILE A 83 6.99 7.13 5.67
N TYR A 84 7.84 7.43 6.66
CA TYR A 84 7.62 7.06 8.05
C TYR A 84 6.31 7.64 8.60
N SER A 85 6.11 8.95 8.45
CA SER A 85 4.89 9.63 8.89
C SER A 85 3.67 9.22 8.06
N GLY A 86 3.83 9.10 6.74
CA GLY A 86 2.76 8.63 5.84
C GLY A 86 2.23 7.25 6.21
N LEU A 87 3.11 6.30 6.53
CA LEU A 87 2.72 4.95 6.96
C LEU A 87 1.89 4.97 8.25
N MET A 88 2.29 5.80 9.23
CA MET A 88 1.54 5.93 10.48
C MET A 88 0.19 6.62 10.26
N ALA A 89 0.16 7.72 9.52
CA ALA A 89 -1.03 8.52 9.27
C ALA A 89 -2.06 7.81 8.38
N CYS A 90 -1.61 7.13 7.32
CA CYS A 90 -2.47 6.43 6.38
C CYS A 90 -3.00 5.12 6.96
N TYR A 91 -2.12 4.31 7.58
CA TYR A 91 -2.43 2.91 7.91
C TYR A 91 -2.47 2.59 9.41
N GLY A 92 -2.23 3.59 10.27
CA GLY A 92 -2.19 3.38 11.71
C GLY A 92 -1.04 2.47 12.12
N LEU A 93 0.10 2.48 11.42
CA LEU A 93 1.24 1.69 11.87
C LEU A 93 1.79 2.25 13.19
N SER A 94 2.31 1.39 14.07
CA SER A 94 3.07 1.86 15.22
C SER A 94 4.40 2.47 14.75
N ALA A 95 4.94 3.43 15.52
CA ALA A 95 6.25 4.03 15.26
C ALA A 95 7.34 2.98 15.03
N ALA A 96 7.39 1.94 15.87
CA ALA A 96 8.38 0.87 15.73
C ALA A 96 8.23 0.10 14.41
N LEU A 97 7.01 -0.23 14.01
CA LEU A 97 6.76 -0.92 12.75
C LEU A 97 7.09 -0.03 11.55
N ALA A 98 6.62 1.22 11.54
CA ALA A 98 6.89 2.18 10.48
C ALA A 98 8.40 2.45 10.32
N PHE A 99 9.14 2.54 11.43
CA PHE A 99 10.59 2.69 11.42
C PHE A 99 11.28 1.50 10.77
N VAL A 100 10.93 0.27 11.18
CA VAL A 100 11.52 -0.96 10.61
C VAL A 100 11.24 -1.07 9.10
N LEU A 101 10.00 -0.81 8.68
CA LEU A 101 9.63 -0.87 7.26
C LEU A 101 10.36 0.19 6.44
N THR A 102 10.44 1.42 6.95
CA THR A 102 11.10 2.51 6.22
C THR A 102 12.60 2.25 6.12
N ILE A 103 13.27 1.90 7.22
CA ILE A 103 14.71 1.53 7.20
C ILE A 103 14.95 0.34 6.26
N GLY A 104 14.16 -0.73 6.40
CA GLY A 104 14.27 -1.91 5.55
C GLY A 104 14.11 -1.59 4.07
N GLY A 105 13.11 -0.78 3.72
CA GLY A 105 12.87 -0.29 2.36
C GLY A 105 14.10 0.39 1.76
N PHE A 106 14.69 1.36 2.46
CA PHE A 106 15.93 2.03 2.01
C PHE A 106 17.09 1.06 1.86
N LEU A 107 17.34 0.20 2.86
CA LEU A 107 18.51 -0.68 2.86
C LEU A 107 18.43 -1.79 1.81
N LEU A 108 17.23 -2.36 1.57
CA LEU A 108 17.02 -3.42 0.58
C LEU A 108 17.27 -2.93 -0.85
N ILE A 109 16.98 -1.67 -1.16
CA ILE A 109 17.37 -1.05 -2.44
C ILE A 109 18.79 -0.46 -2.42
N LYS A 110 19.61 -0.81 -1.42
CA LYS A 110 21.00 -0.36 -1.23
C LYS A 110 21.16 1.15 -1.10
N ARG A 111 20.25 1.78 -0.35
CA ARG A 111 20.21 3.24 -0.10
C ARG A 111 20.30 3.54 1.39
N SER A 112 20.87 4.69 1.71
CA SER A 112 20.87 5.22 3.09
C SER A 112 19.63 6.09 3.31
N PRO A 113 18.93 5.96 4.45
CA PRO A 113 17.79 6.81 4.81
C PRO A 113 18.20 8.20 5.32
N ILE A 114 19.50 8.42 5.57
CA ILE A 114 20.00 9.67 6.17
C ILE A 114 20.11 10.74 5.09
N ARG A 115 19.33 11.82 5.23
CA ARG A 115 19.46 13.01 4.41
C ARG A 115 20.69 13.81 4.82
N LEU A 116 21.62 14.00 3.88
CA LEU A 116 22.82 14.80 4.10
C LEU A 116 22.60 16.26 3.66
N PRO A 117 23.21 17.26 4.33
CA PRO A 117 23.12 18.65 3.92
C PRO A 117 23.71 18.89 2.52
N SER A 118 23.11 19.81 1.76
CA SER A 118 23.53 20.13 0.39
C SER A 118 24.95 20.71 0.26
N TRP A 119 25.47 21.30 1.34
CA TRP A 119 26.81 21.93 1.39
C TRP A 119 27.95 20.94 1.71
N PHE A 120 27.64 19.67 1.98
CA PHE A 120 28.67 18.65 2.21
C PHE A 120 29.30 18.21 0.87
N PRO A 121 30.62 18.40 0.64
CA PRO A 121 31.18 18.69 -0.69
C PRO A 121 31.31 17.49 -1.66
N PHE A 122 30.70 16.33 -1.35
CA PHE A 122 30.74 15.12 -2.19
C PHE A 122 29.39 14.39 -2.35
N PHE A 123 28.28 14.84 -1.73
CA PHE A 123 27.08 14.00 -1.56
C PHE A 123 25.71 14.68 -1.79
N GLY A 124 25.64 15.77 -2.56
CA GLY A 124 24.35 16.42 -2.88
C GLY A 124 23.40 15.54 -3.70
N LYS A 125 23.94 14.67 -4.56
CA LYS A 125 23.22 13.63 -5.28
C LYS A 125 24.04 12.35 -5.29
N VAL A 126 23.36 11.22 -5.30
CA VAL A 126 23.94 9.88 -5.23
C VAL A 126 23.32 9.03 -6.34
N THR A 127 24.13 8.19 -6.95
CA THR A 127 23.68 7.33 -8.04
C THR A 127 22.97 6.12 -7.44
N ASN A 128 21.73 5.90 -7.88
CA ASN A 128 20.91 4.77 -7.50
C ASN A 128 21.36 3.51 -8.27
N PRO A 129 20.98 2.30 -7.83
CA PRO A 129 21.37 1.07 -8.52
C PRO A 129 20.90 0.99 -9.98
N ASP A 130 19.83 1.70 -10.32
CA ASP A 130 19.31 1.82 -11.68
C ASP A 130 20.08 2.82 -12.57
N GLY A 131 21.00 3.61 -11.98
CA GLY A 131 21.76 4.66 -12.65
C GLY A 131 21.15 6.06 -12.54
N SER A 132 19.92 6.19 -12.04
CA SER A 132 19.30 7.49 -11.76
C SER A 132 20.04 8.21 -10.62
N LYS A 133 19.81 9.51 -10.46
CA LYS A 133 20.47 10.31 -9.41
C LYS A 133 19.44 11.07 -8.58
N THR A 134 19.34 10.73 -7.31
CA THR A 134 18.52 11.46 -6.33
C THR A 134 19.41 12.07 -5.24
N PRO A 135 18.92 13.06 -4.47
CA PRO A 135 19.63 13.52 -3.29
C PRO A 135 19.90 12.37 -2.29
N ALA A 136 20.95 12.49 -1.47
CA ALA A 136 21.21 11.53 -0.41
C ALA A 136 20.05 11.51 0.60
N GLY A 137 19.58 10.32 0.99
CA GLY A 137 18.42 10.16 1.87
C GLY A 137 17.06 10.40 1.22
N ILE A 138 17.01 10.52 -0.11
CA ILE A 138 15.79 10.78 -0.88
C ILE A 138 15.60 9.69 -1.94
N LEU A 139 14.35 9.22 -2.08
CA LEU A 139 13.93 8.24 -3.07
C LEU A 139 12.69 8.71 -3.84
N ASP A 140 12.59 8.27 -5.10
CA ASP A 140 11.34 8.29 -5.86
C ASP A 140 10.69 6.91 -5.73
N LEU A 141 9.35 6.83 -5.73
CA LEU A 141 8.62 5.55 -5.57
C LEU A 141 9.10 4.47 -6.56
N HIS A 142 9.42 4.87 -7.79
CA HIS A 142 9.94 3.95 -8.81
C HIS A 142 11.07 3.05 -8.29
N LEU A 143 11.99 3.58 -7.48
CA LEU A 143 13.12 2.82 -6.95
C LEU A 143 12.73 1.65 -6.05
N ILE A 144 11.55 1.69 -5.41
CA ILE A 144 11.02 0.59 -4.59
C ILE A 144 10.73 -0.65 -5.46
N GLY A 145 10.40 -0.44 -6.73
CA GLY A 145 10.18 -1.53 -7.70
C GLY A 145 11.46 -2.18 -8.23
N LEU A 146 12.65 -1.80 -7.73
CA LEU A 146 13.90 -2.38 -8.20
C LEU A 146 13.98 -3.86 -7.80
N HIS A 147 14.12 -4.73 -8.79
CA HIS A 147 14.10 -6.18 -8.60
C HIS A 147 15.20 -6.70 -7.69
N GLY A 148 14.81 -7.59 -6.76
CA GLY A 148 15.69 -8.19 -5.75
C GLY A 148 16.05 -7.24 -4.60
N GLY A 149 15.38 -6.09 -4.54
CA GLY A 149 15.40 -5.19 -3.38
C GLY A 149 14.21 -5.47 -2.48
N VAL A 150 13.21 -4.59 -2.50
CA VAL A 150 11.90 -4.87 -1.91
C VAL A 150 11.05 -5.69 -2.88
N GLU A 151 11.09 -5.33 -4.17
CA GLU A 151 10.39 -6.04 -5.23
C GLU A 151 10.91 -7.46 -5.42
N HIS A 152 9.98 -8.38 -5.61
CA HIS A 152 10.25 -9.79 -5.77
C HIS A 152 9.21 -10.51 -6.62
N ASP A 153 9.59 -11.69 -7.12
CA ASP A 153 8.72 -12.56 -7.91
C ASP A 153 7.54 -13.12 -7.11
N ALA A 154 6.60 -13.72 -7.83
CA ALA A 154 5.37 -14.26 -7.26
C ALA A 154 4.58 -13.19 -6.50
N SER A 155 4.62 -11.95 -6.98
CA SER A 155 3.70 -10.88 -6.55
C SER A 155 2.24 -11.30 -6.78
N LEU A 156 1.30 -10.79 -5.98
CA LEU A 156 -0.11 -11.22 -6.08
C LEU A 156 -0.77 -10.79 -7.39
N VAL A 157 -0.46 -9.60 -7.88
CA VAL A 157 -1.17 -8.95 -9.00
C VAL A 157 -0.26 -8.25 -10.01
N HIS A 158 1.06 -8.34 -9.85
CA HIS A 158 2.06 -7.81 -10.79
C HIS A 158 2.89 -8.95 -11.37
N HIS A 159 3.21 -8.87 -12.66
CA HIS A 159 4.08 -9.83 -13.31
C HIS A 159 5.52 -9.72 -12.80
N ASP A 160 6.22 -10.86 -12.79
CA ASP A 160 7.62 -10.96 -12.41
C ASP A 160 8.53 -10.14 -13.34
N THR A 161 9.62 -9.62 -12.79
CA THR A 161 10.66 -8.94 -13.57
C THR A 161 11.33 -9.90 -14.53
N LYS A 162 11.38 -9.54 -15.82
CA LYS A 162 12.07 -10.33 -16.85
C LYS A 162 13.60 -10.28 -16.63
N PRO A 163 14.36 -11.34 -16.95
CA PRO A 163 15.80 -11.42 -16.67
C PRO A 163 16.67 -10.24 -17.15
N GLU A 164 16.28 -9.63 -18.27
CA GLU A 164 16.95 -8.48 -18.89
C GLU A 164 16.49 -7.11 -18.36
N GLN A 165 15.47 -7.09 -17.51
CA GLN A 165 14.87 -5.88 -16.94
C GLN A 165 15.28 -5.69 -15.47
N ARG A 166 15.25 -4.45 -15.00
CA ARG A 166 15.51 -4.09 -13.60
C ARG A 166 14.25 -3.89 -12.77
N TYR A 167 13.12 -3.74 -13.45
CA TYR A 167 11.83 -3.40 -12.88
C TYR A 167 10.77 -4.31 -13.52
N PRO A 168 9.75 -4.72 -12.76
CA PRO A 168 8.61 -5.43 -13.32
C PRO A 168 7.70 -4.44 -14.08
N PRO A 169 6.79 -4.95 -14.93
CA PRO A 169 5.66 -4.17 -15.41
C PRO A 169 4.84 -3.60 -14.24
N LEU A 170 4.46 -2.33 -14.31
CA LEU A 170 3.67 -1.67 -13.26
C LEU A 170 2.18 -1.99 -13.38
N GLU A 171 1.75 -2.48 -14.54
CA GLU A 171 0.36 -2.84 -14.80
C GLU A 171 -0.11 -3.91 -13.81
N ILE A 172 -1.31 -3.69 -13.26
CA ILE A 172 -2.00 -4.67 -12.44
C ILE A 172 -2.71 -5.65 -13.37
N ASP A 173 -2.42 -6.95 -13.21
CA ASP A 173 -3.14 -8.00 -13.92
C ASP A 173 -4.53 -8.19 -13.29
N GLU A 174 -5.56 -7.59 -13.92
CA GLU A 174 -6.95 -7.68 -13.45
C GLU A 174 -7.47 -9.13 -13.41
N SER A 175 -6.89 -10.05 -14.19
CA SER A 175 -7.24 -11.47 -14.11
C SER A 175 -6.72 -12.09 -12.82
N TRP A 176 -5.52 -11.69 -12.37
CA TRP A 176 -4.96 -12.18 -11.11
C TRP A 176 -5.67 -11.58 -9.89
N VAL A 177 -6.16 -10.35 -9.98
CA VAL A 177 -7.09 -9.77 -8.98
C VAL A 177 -8.35 -10.66 -8.89
N THR A 178 -8.87 -11.10 -10.03
CA THR A 178 -10.04 -12.00 -10.07
C THR A 178 -9.71 -13.38 -9.46
N ASP A 179 -8.52 -13.92 -9.71
CA ASP A 179 -8.08 -15.19 -9.14
C ASP A 179 -8.02 -15.19 -7.61
N LEU A 180 -7.76 -14.03 -6.97
CA LEU A 180 -7.79 -13.90 -5.50
C LEU A 180 -9.14 -14.33 -4.91
N VAL A 181 -10.25 -14.07 -5.62
CA VAL A 181 -11.60 -14.49 -5.19
C VAL A 181 -11.69 -16.01 -5.07
N GLY A 182 -11.02 -16.73 -5.98
CA GLY A 182 -11.01 -18.19 -6.00
C GLY A 182 -10.21 -18.84 -4.87
N ASP A 183 -9.35 -18.09 -4.19
CA ASP A 183 -8.55 -18.59 -3.05
C ASP A 183 -9.26 -18.39 -1.69
N VAL A 184 -10.38 -17.66 -1.65
CA VAL A 184 -11.13 -17.38 -0.42
C VAL A 184 -12.00 -18.57 -0.01
N GLN A 185 -11.96 -18.93 1.27
CA GLN A 185 -12.72 -20.03 1.87
C GLN A 185 -13.69 -19.56 2.98
N PRO A 186 -14.95 -20.05 3.03
CA PRO A 186 -15.57 -20.93 2.03
C PRO A 186 -15.69 -20.23 0.68
N ALA A 187 -15.85 -21.03 -0.38
CA ALA A 187 -15.93 -20.53 -1.75
C ALA A 187 -16.93 -19.37 -1.87
N VAL A 188 -16.50 -18.30 -2.54
CA VAL A 188 -17.30 -17.09 -2.73
C VAL A 188 -18.46 -17.39 -3.67
N ASN A 189 -19.69 -17.12 -3.22
CA ASN A 189 -20.88 -17.35 -4.04
C ASN A 189 -20.79 -16.58 -5.36
N GLY A 190 -21.17 -17.23 -6.47
CA GLY A 190 -21.12 -16.64 -7.80
C GLY A 190 -19.73 -16.63 -8.46
N TYR A 191 -18.67 -17.07 -7.77
CA TYR A 191 -17.37 -17.27 -8.40
C TYR A 191 -17.30 -18.63 -9.10
N ASP A 192 -17.03 -18.62 -10.40
CA ASP A 192 -16.70 -19.81 -11.19
C ASP A 192 -15.45 -19.55 -12.04
N LYS A 193 -14.43 -20.39 -11.84
CA LYS A 193 -13.12 -20.30 -12.50
C LYS A 193 -13.21 -20.47 -14.02
N MET A 194 -14.11 -21.32 -14.53
CA MET A 194 -14.28 -21.52 -15.98
C MET A 194 -14.91 -20.31 -16.66
N THR A 195 -15.78 -19.59 -15.95
CA THR A 195 -16.40 -18.37 -16.45
C THR A 195 -15.47 -17.16 -16.31
N ALA A 196 -14.67 -17.12 -15.23
CA ALA A 196 -13.69 -16.06 -14.98
C ALA A 196 -12.57 -16.01 -16.03
N THR A 197 -12.11 -17.16 -16.51
CA THR A 197 -11.04 -17.26 -17.53
C THR A 197 -11.47 -16.88 -18.95
N LYS A 198 -12.78 -16.83 -19.24
CA LYS A 198 -13.31 -16.53 -20.59
C LYS A 198 -13.66 -15.05 -20.81
N LYS A 199 -13.90 -14.28 -19.76
CA LYS A 199 -14.21 -12.84 -19.84
C LYS A 199 -12.96 -12.05 -19.44
N SER A 200 -12.15 -11.64 -20.41
CA SER A 200 -11.00 -10.78 -20.16
C SER A 200 -11.46 -9.42 -19.62
N GLY A 201 -10.91 -9.01 -18.47
CA GLY A 201 -11.06 -7.66 -17.90
C GLY A 201 -12.23 -7.48 -16.92
N SER A 202 -11.94 -6.86 -15.77
CA SER A 202 -12.88 -6.24 -14.83
C SER A 202 -13.88 -7.13 -14.08
N ILE A 203 -13.83 -8.47 -14.19
CA ILE A 203 -14.73 -9.37 -13.45
C ILE A 203 -14.63 -9.17 -11.94
N TRP A 204 -13.43 -8.92 -11.42
CA TRP A 204 -13.21 -8.66 -10.00
C TRP A 204 -14.15 -7.57 -9.44
N ARG A 205 -14.58 -6.59 -10.26
CA ARG A 205 -15.52 -5.53 -9.86
C ARG A 205 -16.89 -6.07 -9.47
N THR A 206 -17.31 -7.23 -9.99
CA THR A 206 -18.54 -7.92 -9.52
C THR A 206 -18.44 -8.29 -8.04
N PHE A 207 -17.25 -8.68 -7.59
CA PHE A 207 -16.96 -9.06 -6.20
C PHE A 207 -16.54 -7.88 -5.33
N ALA A 208 -16.30 -6.70 -5.92
CA ALA A 208 -15.95 -5.47 -5.21
C ALA A 208 -17.17 -4.57 -4.93
N THR A 209 -18.26 -5.18 -4.45
CA THR A 209 -19.51 -4.47 -4.13
C THR A 209 -19.97 -4.77 -2.70
N ASP A 210 -20.90 -3.98 -2.18
CA ASP A 210 -21.42 -4.15 -0.81
C ASP A 210 -22.06 -5.53 -0.57
N ASN A 211 -22.51 -6.22 -1.62
CA ASN A 211 -23.03 -7.59 -1.54
C ASN A 211 -22.01 -8.60 -0.98
N TYR A 212 -20.71 -8.33 -1.16
CA TYR A 212 -19.62 -9.19 -0.70
C TYR A 212 -18.91 -8.65 0.53
N LYS A 213 -19.39 -7.57 1.15
CA LYS A 213 -18.74 -6.94 2.31
C LYS A 213 -18.67 -7.86 3.54
N SER A 214 -19.59 -8.82 3.66
CA SER A 214 -19.57 -9.85 4.70
C SER A 214 -18.63 -11.03 4.39
N THR A 215 -18.12 -11.13 3.15
CA THR A 215 -17.11 -12.11 2.78
C THR A 215 -15.75 -11.63 3.26
N LEU A 216 -15.19 -12.28 4.27
CA LEU A 216 -13.91 -11.89 4.85
C LEU A 216 -12.75 -12.69 4.24
N VAL A 217 -11.64 -12.03 3.97
CA VAL A 217 -10.36 -12.61 3.56
C VAL A 217 -9.45 -12.69 4.77
N SER A 218 -9.14 -13.91 5.20
CA SER A 218 -8.33 -14.21 6.38
C SER A 218 -6.85 -14.42 6.03
N ALA A 219 -6.01 -14.53 7.06
CA ALA A 219 -4.62 -14.94 6.89
C ALA A 219 -4.47 -16.32 6.22
N ALA A 220 -5.43 -17.24 6.44
CA ALA A 220 -5.43 -18.55 5.78
C ALA A 220 -5.70 -18.42 4.27
N ASP A 221 -6.66 -17.57 3.89
CA ASP A 221 -6.98 -17.30 2.47
C ASP A 221 -5.77 -16.70 1.73
N VAL A 222 -5.08 -15.75 2.38
CA VAL A 222 -3.80 -15.22 1.86
C VAL A 222 -2.73 -16.32 1.75
N GLY A 223 -2.68 -17.27 2.69
CA GLY A 223 -1.80 -18.43 2.60
C GLY A 223 -2.05 -19.26 1.34
N TYR A 224 -3.31 -19.46 0.95
CA TYR A 224 -3.66 -20.11 -0.33
C TYR A 224 -3.25 -19.28 -1.54
N MET A 225 -3.46 -17.96 -1.51
CA MET A 225 -3.02 -17.05 -2.57
C MET A 225 -1.50 -17.13 -2.78
N ARG A 226 -0.71 -17.08 -1.68
CA ARG A 226 0.76 -17.21 -1.73
C ARG A 226 1.19 -18.57 -2.25
N LYS A 227 0.56 -19.66 -1.79
CA LYS A 227 0.83 -21.02 -2.26
C LYS A 227 0.59 -21.17 -3.76
N ARG A 228 -0.48 -20.54 -4.27
CA ARG A 228 -0.78 -20.52 -5.71
C ARG A 228 0.30 -19.77 -6.48
N ARG A 229 0.64 -18.55 -6.07
CA ARG A 229 1.64 -17.71 -6.77
C ARG A 229 3.02 -18.35 -6.78
N GLU A 230 3.47 -18.96 -5.68
CA GLU A 230 4.77 -19.66 -5.66
C GLU A 230 4.79 -20.94 -6.50
N ARG A 231 3.64 -21.61 -6.67
CA ARG A 231 3.53 -22.74 -7.60
C ARG A 231 3.64 -22.28 -9.07
N GLU A 232 3.08 -21.11 -9.39
CA GLU A 232 3.02 -20.57 -10.76
C GLU A 232 4.38 -20.14 -11.30
N ILE A 233 5.37 -19.89 -10.43
CA ILE A 233 6.74 -19.55 -10.83
C ILE A 233 7.67 -20.77 -10.94
N LEU A 234 7.21 -21.98 -10.66
CA LEU A 234 8.05 -23.18 -10.75
C LEU A 234 8.62 -23.36 -12.18
N PRO A 235 9.89 -23.81 -12.31
CA PRO A 235 10.76 -24.34 -11.26
C PRO A 235 11.53 -23.28 -10.45
N LYS A 236 11.35 -21.97 -10.73
CA LYS A 236 11.91 -20.89 -9.92
C LYS A 236 11.33 -20.96 -8.51
N LYS A 237 12.11 -20.52 -7.52
CA LYS A 237 11.69 -20.43 -6.12
C LYS A 237 12.05 -19.07 -5.57
N LEU A 238 11.13 -18.51 -4.80
CA LEU A 238 11.39 -17.32 -4.01
C LEU A 238 12.37 -17.69 -2.89
N ASP A 239 13.42 -16.90 -2.68
CA ASP A 239 14.33 -17.14 -1.55
C ASP A 239 13.67 -16.81 -0.22
N GLY A 240 14.32 -17.23 0.87
CA GLY A 240 13.76 -17.11 2.21
C GLY A 240 13.48 -15.67 2.66
N VAL A 241 14.28 -14.69 2.22
CA VAL A 241 14.10 -13.29 2.59
C VAL A 241 12.87 -12.73 1.89
N HIS A 242 12.80 -12.88 0.56
CA HIS A 242 11.66 -12.39 -0.21
C HIS A 242 10.37 -13.14 0.12
N ALA A 243 10.44 -14.42 0.50
CA ALA A 243 9.27 -15.14 0.99
C ALA A 243 8.71 -14.55 2.29
N GLU A 244 9.56 -14.09 3.22
CA GLU A 244 9.11 -13.39 4.43
C GLU A 244 8.55 -11.99 4.10
N ILE A 245 9.17 -11.25 3.17
CA ILE A 245 8.65 -9.96 2.68
C ILE A 245 7.24 -10.14 2.12
N ALA A 246 7.06 -11.10 1.21
CA ALA A 246 5.78 -11.34 0.54
C ALA A 246 4.63 -11.70 1.50
N ARG A 247 4.94 -12.40 2.60
CA ARG A 247 3.97 -12.65 3.67
C ARG A 247 3.74 -11.42 4.54
N GLY A 248 4.81 -10.68 4.84
CA GLY A 248 4.80 -9.45 5.63
C GLY A 248 3.91 -8.36 5.02
N GLU A 249 4.00 -8.14 3.71
CA GLU A 249 3.16 -7.20 2.97
C GLU A 249 1.66 -7.44 3.24
N MET A 250 1.22 -8.69 3.05
CA MET A 250 -0.18 -9.04 3.29
C MET A 250 -0.55 -9.09 4.78
N ALA A 251 0.39 -9.44 5.66
CA ALA A 251 0.16 -9.39 7.11
C ALA A 251 -0.10 -7.96 7.61
N ILE A 252 0.51 -6.95 6.97
CA ILE A 252 0.23 -5.53 7.22
C ILE A 252 -1.13 -5.13 6.64
N VAL A 253 -1.42 -5.49 5.38
CA VAL A 253 -2.72 -5.20 4.73
C VAL A 253 -3.89 -5.79 5.52
N LEU A 254 -3.79 -7.06 5.94
CA LEU A 254 -4.79 -7.70 6.79
C LEU A 254 -4.98 -6.94 8.11
N GLY A 255 -3.89 -6.42 8.69
CA GLY A 255 -3.91 -5.65 9.93
C GLY A 255 -4.58 -4.28 9.81
N MET A 256 -4.68 -3.70 8.62
CA MET A 256 -5.31 -2.39 8.40
C MET A 256 -6.82 -2.43 8.64
N TRP A 257 -7.47 -3.52 8.22
CA TRP A 257 -8.94 -3.65 8.23
C TRP A 257 -9.45 -4.88 8.94
N ASP A 258 -8.63 -5.45 9.84
CA ASP A 258 -8.97 -6.67 10.56
C ASP A 258 -10.32 -6.50 11.28
N HIS A 259 -11.28 -7.33 10.87
CA HIS A 259 -12.62 -7.37 11.42
C HIS A 259 -13.00 -8.81 11.67
N THR A 260 -13.68 -9.06 12.79
CA THR A 260 -14.19 -10.39 13.11
C THR A 260 -15.70 -10.40 13.00
N SER A 261 -16.22 -11.29 12.16
CA SER A 261 -17.65 -11.53 12.00
C SER A 261 -17.91 -13.02 11.88
N ASN A 262 -18.95 -13.52 12.56
CA ASN A 262 -19.36 -14.93 12.54
C ASN A 262 -18.21 -15.92 12.76
N GLY A 263 -17.29 -15.61 13.68
CA GLY A 263 -16.16 -16.49 14.02
C GLY A 263 -15.00 -16.50 13.03
N LYS A 264 -15.07 -15.72 11.93
CA LYS A 264 -13.96 -15.51 11.00
C LYS A 264 -13.37 -14.10 11.17
N SER A 265 -12.05 -14.02 11.32
CA SER A 265 -11.31 -12.75 11.30
C SER A 265 -10.67 -12.54 9.93
N GLY A 266 -10.78 -11.33 9.39
CA GLY A 266 -10.22 -10.98 8.10
C GLY A 266 -10.68 -9.60 7.62
N ILE A 267 -10.33 -9.28 6.38
CA ILE A 267 -10.70 -8.01 5.74
C ILE A 267 -11.85 -8.23 4.77
N PRO A 268 -12.80 -7.29 4.62
CA PRO A 268 -13.85 -7.41 3.61
C PRO A 268 -13.27 -7.61 2.21
N LEU A 269 -13.75 -8.63 1.48
CA LEU A 269 -13.28 -8.97 0.15
C LEU A 269 -13.28 -7.76 -0.82
N PRO A 270 -14.35 -6.95 -0.90
CA PRO A 270 -14.36 -5.76 -1.74
C PRO A 270 -13.21 -4.79 -1.45
N TRP A 271 -12.83 -4.66 -0.18
CA TRP A 271 -11.79 -3.71 0.24
C TRP A 271 -10.41 -4.20 -0.22
N LEU A 272 -10.13 -5.49 -0.11
CA LEU A 272 -8.90 -6.06 -0.62
C LEU A 272 -8.79 -5.90 -2.14
N LEU A 273 -9.86 -6.23 -2.87
CA LEU A 273 -9.85 -6.17 -4.34
C LEU A 273 -9.66 -4.73 -4.83
N THR A 274 -10.42 -3.77 -4.30
CA THR A 274 -10.25 -2.34 -4.64
C THR A 274 -8.88 -1.82 -4.27
N PHE A 275 -8.34 -2.19 -3.11
CA PHE A 275 -7.00 -1.75 -2.70
C PHE A 275 -5.91 -2.26 -3.65
N LEU A 276 -5.96 -3.54 -4.04
CA LEU A 276 -4.95 -4.11 -4.93
C LEU A 276 -5.13 -3.72 -6.40
N ALA A 277 -6.37 -3.47 -6.85
CA ALA A 277 -6.68 -3.20 -8.25
C ALA A 277 -6.69 -1.71 -8.60
N GLU A 278 -7.02 -0.84 -7.64
CA GLU A 278 -7.19 0.60 -7.85
C GLU A 278 -6.31 1.44 -6.93
N GLU A 279 -5.55 0.82 -6.02
CA GLU A 279 -4.63 1.51 -5.10
C GLU A 279 -5.34 2.64 -4.36
N LYS A 280 -6.53 2.30 -3.86
CA LYS A 280 -7.50 3.21 -3.28
C LYS A 280 -7.97 2.69 -1.94
N LEU A 281 -8.03 3.57 -0.94
CA LEU A 281 -8.59 3.25 0.36
C LEU A 281 -10.11 2.96 0.26
N PRO A 282 -10.64 2.07 1.11
CA PRO A 282 -12.08 1.80 1.19
C PRO A 282 -12.92 3.03 1.48
N GLU A 283 -14.25 2.85 1.43
CA GLU A 283 -15.23 3.91 1.73
C GLU A 283 -15.01 5.14 0.84
N ASN A 284 -14.76 4.92 -0.44
CA ASN A 284 -14.46 5.99 -1.40
C ASN A 284 -13.30 6.91 -1.00
N GLY A 285 -12.34 6.40 -0.22
CA GLY A 285 -11.18 7.16 0.21
C GLY A 285 -11.32 7.91 1.52
N THR A 286 -12.46 7.78 2.22
CA THR A 286 -12.65 8.43 3.53
C THR A 286 -12.24 7.56 4.70
N TRP A 287 -11.89 6.29 4.46
CA TRP A 287 -11.43 5.40 5.52
C TRP A 287 -10.23 6.00 6.27
N ARG A 288 -10.18 5.78 7.59
CA ARG A 288 -9.09 6.14 8.49
C ARG A 288 -8.78 4.99 9.46
N PRO A 289 -7.53 4.83 9.89
CA PRO A 289 -7.16 3.79 10.85
C PRO A 289 -7.90 3.99 12.18
N LYS A 290 -8.50 2.92 12.71
CA LYS A 290 -9.22 2.91 13.99
C LYS A 290 -8.40 2.33 15.14
N HIS A 291 -7.25 1.73 14.82
CA HIS A 291 -6.34 1.11 15.77
C HIS A 291 -4.90 1.24 15.26
N LYS A 292 -3.94 1.02 16.17
CA LYS A 292 -2.54 0.89 15.79
C LYS A 292 -2.16 -0.57 15.60
N GLN A 293 -1.42 -0.87 14.53
CA GLN A 293 -0.86 -2.20 14.31
C GLN A 293 0.65 -2.22 14.59
N GLY A 294 1.09 -3.19 15.39
CA GLY A 294 2.47 -3.33 15.82
C GLY A 294 3.21 -4.46 15.11
N LEU A 295 4.54 -4.49 15.33
CA LEU A 295 5.42 -5.51 14.76
C LEU A 295 5.02 -6.94 15.17
N LEU A 296 4.63 -7.15 16.42
CA LEU A 296 4.21 -8.47 16.91
C LEU A 296 2.92 -8.96 16.22
N ASP A 297 1.99 -8.05 15.92
CA ASP A 297 0.76 -8.39 15.22
C ASP A 297 1.04 -8.84 13.79
N VAL A 298 1.95 -8.14 13.10
CA VAL A 298 2.42 -8.50 11.75
C VAL A 298 3.13 -9.85 11.78
N VAL A 299 4.02 -10.11 12.74
CA VAL A 299 4.71 -11.40 12.89
C VAL A 299 3.72 -12.54 13.12
N LYS A 300 2.71 -12.34 13.98
CA LYS A 300 1.66 -13.34 14.24
C LYS A 300 0.86 -13.65 12.98
N ARG A 301 0.43 -12.63 12.23
CA ARG A 301 -0.31 -12.80 10.96
C ARG A 301 0.55 -13.45 9.89
N SER A 302 1.80 -13.03 9.72
CA SER A 302 2.75 -13.63 8.76
C SER A 302 2.96 -15.12 9.05
N LYS A 303 3.10 -15.50 10.33
CA LYS A 303 3.18 -16.91 10.74
C LYS A 303 1.92 -17.70 10.33
N ALA A 304 0.73 -17.14 10.54
CA ALA A 304 -0.53 -17.79 10.15
C ALA A 304 -0.65 -17.98 8.62
N ILE A 305 -0.21 -16.98 7.84
CA ILE A 305 -0.12 -17.09 6.36
C ILE A 305 0.84 -18.24 6.00
N ARG A 306 2.04 -18.26 6.60
CA ARG A 306 3.09 -19.25 6.33
C ARG A 306 2.63 -20.68 6.61
N THR A 307 1.90 -20.90 7.70
CA THR A 307 1.35 -22.20 8.07
C THR A 307 0.52 -22.79 6.93
N VAL A 308 -0.46 -22.05 6.41
CA VAL A 308 -1.31 -22.53 5.30
C VAL A 308 -0.54 -22.60 3.98
N GLN A 309 0.31 -21.62 3.70
CA GLN A 309 1.15 -21.60 2.50
C GLN A 309 1.97 -22.89 2.37
N ASN A 310 2.57 -23.35 3.48
CA ASN A 310 3.42 -24.53 3.52
C ASN A 310 2.66 -25.84 3.78
N GLY A 311 1.33 -25.78 4.00
CA GLY A 311 0.52 -26.95 4.34
C GLY A 311 0.81 -27.54 5.72
N GLN A 312 1.17 -26.68 6.68
CA GLN A 312 1.41 -27.02 8.08
C GLN A 312 0.19 -26.75 8.96
#